data_AF-A0A959HAA8-F1
#
_entry.id   AF-A0A959HAA8-F1
#
_cell.length_a   1.000
_cell.length_b   1.000
_cell.length_c   1.000
_cell.angle_alpha   90.00
_cell.angle_beta   90.00
_cell.angle_gamma   90.00
#
_symmetry.space_group_name_H-M   'P 1'
#
loop_
_entity.id
_entity.type
_entity.pdbx_description
1 polymer ?
#
loop_
_entity_poly.entity_id
_entity_poly.type
_entity_poly.pdbx_seq_one_letter_code
_entity_poly.pdbx_strand_id
1 'polypeptide(L)' 'MTNKEIAGQFQLLARLMELHDENPFKIRSYQNAYRTLRSLDKPLEEMDEAEIAEIKGVGKAISGKI' A
#
# COMPACT_ATOMS: atom_id res chain seq x y z
N MET A 1 4.72 -9.84 9.76
CA MET A 1 4.33 -9.83 8.33
C MET A 1 5.46 -9.22 7.52
N THR A 2 5.86 -9.88 6.45
CA THR A 2 6.87 -9.33 5.55
C THR A 2 6.29 -8.18 4.71
N ASN A 3 7.15 -7.30 4.21
CA ASN A 3 6.75 -6.23 3.27
C ASN A 3 5.95 -6.77 2.07
N LYS A 4 6.29 -7.98 1.61
CA LYS A 4 5.59 -8.64 0.49
C LYS A 4 4.18 -9.06 0.86
N GLU A 5 3.96 -9.51 2.09
CA GLU A 5 2.63 -9.89 2.59
C GLU A 5 1.74 -8.65 2.74
N ILE A 6 2.25 -7.58 3.35
CA ILE A 6 1.52 -6.30 3.49
C ILE A 6 1.18 -5.74 2.11
N ALA A 7 2.16 -5.67 1.21
CA ALA A 7 1.94 -5.24 -0.16
C ALA A 7 0.88 -6.11 -0.85
N GLY A 8 0.93 -7.43 -0.66
CA GLY A 8 -0.03 -8.38 -1.22
C GLY A 8 -1.48 -8.07 -0.82
N GLN A 9 -1.72 -7.60 0.41
CA GLN A 9 -3.05 -7.16 0.84
C GLN A 9 -3.54 -5.94 0.05
N PHE A 10 -2.67 -4.96 -0.20
CA PHE A 10 -3.02 -3.81 -1.05
C PHE A 10 -3.30 -4.22 -2.50
N GLN A 11 -2.58 -5.20 -3.03
CA GLN A 11 -2.85 -5.73 -4.36
C GLN A 11 -4.21 -6.44 -4.43
N LEU A 12 -4.55 -7.23 -3.41
CA LEU A 12 -5.85 -7.88 -3.31
C LEU A 12 -6.96 -6.84 -3.21
N LEU A 13 -6.80 -5.84 -2.34
CA LEU A 13 -7.76 -4.74 -2.20
C LEU A 13 -7.99 -4.02 -3.53
N ALA A 14 -6.92 -3.68 -4.26
CA ALA A 14 -7.05 -3.02 -5.56
C ALA A 14 -7.83 -3.87 -6.58
N ARG A 15 -7.59 -5.19 -6.62
CA ARG A 15 -8.33 -6.12 -7.50
C ARG A 15 -9.79 -6.24 -7.11
N LEU A 16 -10.09 -6.28 -5.80
CA LEU A 16 -11.47 -6.32 -5.32
C LEU A 16 -12.20 -5.02 -5.67
N MET A 17 -11.55 -3.87 -5.50
CA MET A 17 -12.11 -2.59 -5.90
C MET A 17 -12.38 -2.53 -7.42
N GLU A 18 -11.42 -3.00 -8.22
CA GLU A 18 -11.59 -3.10 -9.68
C GLU A 18 -12.77 -3.98 -10.07
N LEU A 19 -12.96 -5.12 -9.39
CA LEU A 19 -14.10 -6.01 -9.61
C LEU A 19 -15.45 -5.35 -9.29
N HIS A 20 -15.48 -4.38 -8.37
CA HIS A 20 -16.68 -3.68 -7.94
C HIS A 20 -16.89 -2.33 -8.65
N ASP A 21 -16.16 -2.06 -9.74
CA ASP A 21 -16.20 -0.79 -10.48
C ASP A 21 -16.00 0.45 -9.57
N GLU A 22 -15.17 0.30 -8.53
CA GLU A 22 -14.83 1.39 -7.62
C GLU A 22 -14.00 2.47 -8.32
N ASN A 23 -13.78 3.58 -7.62
CA ASN A 23 -13.08 4.73 -8.18
C ASN A 23 -11.69 4.36 -8.75
N PRO A 24 -11.42 4.58 -10.06
CA PRO A 24 -10.15 4.24 -10.71
C PRO A 24 -8.92 4.92 -10.10
N PHE A 25 -9.08 6.12 -9.52
CA PHE A 25 -8.00 6.81 -8.82
C PHE A 25 -7.59 6.09 -7.54
N LYS A 26 -8.56 5.54 -6.78
CA LYS A 26 -8.27 4.75 -5.59
C LYS A 26 -7.60 3.43 -5.95
N ILE A 27 -8.11 2.75 -6.98
CA ILE A 27 -7.51 1.49 -7.48
C ILE A 27 -6.04 1.72 -7.85
N ARG A 28 -5.74 2.74 -8.65
CA ARG A 28 -4.36 3.09 -9.02
C ARG A 28 -3.49 3.43 -7.80
N SER A 29 -4.04 4.13 -6.81
CA SER A 29 -3.33 4.46 -5.57
C SER A 29 -2.90 3.19 -4.83
N TYR A 30 -3.79 2.21 -4.67
CA TYR A 30 -3.47 0.94 -4.00
C TYR A 30 -2.54 0.04 -4.83
N GLN A 31 -2.66 0.04 -6.16
CA GLN A 31 -1.70 -0.65 -7.03
C GLN A 31 -0.28 -0.05 -6.92
N ASN A 32 -0.18 1.28 -6.80
CA ASN A 32 1.10 1.95 -6.56
C ASN A 32 1.66 1.63 -5.17
N ALA A 33 0.81 1.61 -4.14
CA ALA A 33 1.20 1.19 -2.79
C ALA A 33 1.84 -0.21 -2.80
N TYR A 34 1.20 -1.19 -3.47
CA TYR A 34 1.77 -2.53 -3.64
C TYR A 34 3.19 -2.51 -4.23
N ARG A 35 3.41 -1.71 -5.29
CA ARG A 35 4.71 -1.61 -5.97
C ARG A 35 5.78 -1.00 -5.07
N THR A 36 5.44 0.05 -4.33
CA THR A 36 6.38 0.72 -3.44
C THR A 36 6.70 -0.13 -2.22
N LEU A 37 5.68 -0.65 -1.52
CA LEU A 37 5.85 -1.39 -0.27
C LEU A 37 6.64 -2.68 -0.47
N ARG A 38 6.43 -3.40 -1.58
CA ARG A 38 7.16 -4.65 -1.85
C ARG A 38 8.65 -4.45 -2.16
N SER A 39 9.06 -3.24 -2.55
CA SER A 39 10.44 -2.91 -2.93
C SER A 39 11.21 -2.20 -1.81
N LEU A 40 10.61 -2.01 -0.63
CA LEU A 40 11.30 -1.44 0.51
C LEU A 40 12.30 -2.44 1.08
N ASP A 41 13.53 -1.99 1.28
CA ASP A 41 14.60 -2.75 1.92
C ASP A 41 14.40 -2.82 3.44
N LYS A 42 13.87 -1.74 4.05
CA LYS A 42 13.54 -1.70 5.47
C LYS A 42 12.20 -2.41 5.73
N PRO A 43 12.08 -3.28 6.74
CA PRO A 43 10.80 -3.86 7.13
C PRO A 43 9.81 -2.77 7.57
N LEU A 44 8.60 -2.80 7.01
CA LEU A 44 7.51 -1.87 7.37
C LEU A 44 7.11 -2.00 8.84
N GLU A 45 7.26 -3.19 9.42
CA GLU A 45 6.97 -3.43 10.84
C GLU A 45 7.95 -2.73 11.79
N GLU A 46 9.11 -2.33 11.28
CA GLU A 46 10.13 -1.58 12.01
C GLU A 46 10.07 -0.07 11.72
N MET A 47 9.09 0.36 10.93
CA MET A 47 8.89 1.77 10.59
C MET A 47 7.83 2.39 11.49
N ASP A 48 8.09 3.61 11.95
CA ASP A 48 7.06 4.39 12.64
C ASP A 48 6.09 5.07 11.64
N GLU A 49 4.99 5.63 12.13
CA GLU A 49 3.99 6.29 11.28
C GLU A 49 4.57 7.45 10.46
N ALA A 50 5.59 8.15 10.99
CA ALA A 50 6.22 9.27 10.30
C ALA A 50 7.08 8.77 9.14
N GLU A 51 7.89 7.74 9.37
CA GLU A 51 8.68 7.06 8.34
C GLU A 51 7.78 6.48 7.24
N ILE A 52 6.64 5.89 7.61
CA ILE A 52 5.68 5.35 6.63
C ILE A 52 5.04 6.49 5.81
N ALA A 53 4.72 7.62 6.43
CA ALA A 53 4.14 8.78 5.75
C ALA A 53 5.10 9.47 4.78
N GLU A 54 6.42 9.31 4.96
CA GLU A 54 7.44 9.82 4.05
C GLU A 54 7.62 8.95 2.80
N ILE A 55 7.06 7.74 2.76
CA ILE A 55 7.16 6.84 1.61
C ILE A 55 6.46 7.49 0.40
N LYS A 56 7.25 7.81 -0.63
CA LYS A 56 6.74 8.42 -1.86
C LYS A 56 5.69 7.53 -2.52
N GLY A 57 4.48 8.07 -2.69
CA GLY A 57 3.34 7.37 -3.29
C GLY A 57 2.45 6.64 -2.28
N VAL A 58 2.77 6.68 -0.99
CA VAL A 58 1.92 6.24 0.12
C VAL A 58 1.29 7.47 0.75
N GLY A 59 0.00 7.70 0.49
CA GLY A 59 -0.76 8.78 1.14
C GLY A 59 -1.39 8.34 2.46
N LYS A 60 -2.01 9.27 3.20
CA LYS A 60 -2.69 9.01 4.49
C LYS A 60 -3.65 7.82 4.48
N ALA A 61 -4.37 7.61 3.37
CA ALA A 61 -5.32 6.52 3.23
C ALA A 61 -4.66 5.12 3.18
N ILE A 62 -3.40 5.06 2.76
CA ILE A 62 -2.60 3.83 2.71
C ILE A 62 -1.81 3.69 4.00
N SER A 63 -1.16 4.76 4.48
CA SER A 63 -0.38 4.71 5.72
C SER A 63 -1.23 4.33 6.93
N GLY A 64 -2.45 4.85 7.04
CA GLY A 64 -3.38 4.47 8.13
C GLY A 64 -3.99 3.07 8.00
N LYS A 65 -3.59 2.28 7.00
CA LYS A 65 -3.99 0.87 6.82
C LYS A 65 -2.83 -0.11 6.99
N ILE A 66 -1.62 0.40 7.17
CA ILE A 66 -0.42 -0.37 7.52
C ILE A 66 -0.44 -0.50 9.04
#